data_AF-A0A8T3Q6H7-F1
#
_entry.id   AF-A0A8T3Q6H7-F1
#
_cell.length_a   1.000
_cell.length_b   1.000
_cell.length_c   1.000
_cell.angle_alpha   90.00
_cell.angle_beta   90.00
_cell.angle_gamma   90.00
#
_symmetry.space_group_name_H-M   'P 1'
#
loop_
_entity.id
_entity.type
_entity.pdbx_description
1 polymer ?
#
loop_
_entity_poly.entity_id
_entity_poly.type
_entity_poly.pdbx_seq_one_letter_code
_entity_poly.pdbx_strand_id
1 'polypeptide(L)'
;MQKADNSIHDLIKKVCSGVIHIEFWVEENRKASASAFVSNGCLITDNNVLKDAPADSIVTLAYQANIESPDRKEIKKFPLELFHKSLRYGSDPQNYDYAILEMI
;
A
#
# COMPACT_ATOMS: atom_id res chain seq x y z
N MET A 1 -37.46 10.88 -10.67
CA MET A 1 -36.10 10.43 -11.02
C MET A 1 -35.11 11.17 -10.14
N GLN A 2 -34.53 10.52 -9.13
CA GLN A 2 -33.36 11.09 -8.44
C GLN A 2 -32.19 11.07 -9.41
N LYS A 3 -31.57 12.23 -9.66
CA LYS A 3 -30.24 12.29 -10.27
C LYS A 3 -29.34 11.48 -9.33
N ALA A 4 -28.65 10.47 -9.86
CA ALA A 4 -27.53 9.89 -9.15
C ALA A 4 -26.53 11.03 -8.92
N ASP A 5 -26.45 11.51 -7.67
CA ASP A 5 -25.33 12.33 -7.23
C ASP A 5 -24.10 11.41 -7.23
N ASN A 6 -23.53 11.22 -8.42
CA ASN A 6 -22.23 10.58 -8.61
C ASN A 6 -21.15 11.64 -8.31
N SER A 7 -21.20 12.21 -7.11
CA SER A 7 -20.21 13.18 -6.69
C SER A 7 -18.84 12.49 -6.61
N ILE A 8 -17.76 13.25 -6.84
CA ILE A 8 -16.39 12.76 -6.62
C ILE A 8 -16.25 12.21 -5.19
N HIS A 9 -16.95 12.81 -4.23
CA HIS A 9 -16.97 12.37 -2.83
C HIS A 9 -17.51 10.95 -2.66
N ASP A 10 -18.63 10.62 -3.33
CA ASP A 10 -19.21 9.28 -3.25
C ASP A 10 -18.35 8.24 -3.98
N LEU A 11 -17.65 8.66 -5.05
CA LEU A 11 -16.64 7.82 -5.70
C LEU A 11 -15.46 7.56 -4.76
N ILE A 12 -14.89 8.60 -4.15
CA ILE A 12 -13.79 8.50 -3.18
C ILE A 12 -14.16 7.54 -2.05
N LYS A 13 -15.34 7.70 -1.44
CA LYS A 13 -15.82 6.81 -0.38
C LYS A 13 -15.87 5.34 -0.80
N LYS A 14 -16.27 5.05 -2.04
CA LYS A 14 -16.31 3.69 -2.57
C LYS A 14 -14.91 3.12 -2.78
N VAL A 15 -13.99 3.90 -3.34
CA VAL A 15 -12.64 3.41 -3.70
C VAL A 15 -11.66 3.40 -2.52
N CYS A 16 -11.82 4.27 -1.53
CA CYS A 16 -10.91 4.36 -0.38
C CYS A 16 -10.79 3.04 0.41
N SER A 17 -11.84 2.22 0.39
CA SER A 17 -11.81 0.89 1.03
C SER A 17 -10.78 -0.07 0.42
N GLY A 18 -10.37 0.16 -0.84
CA GLY A 18 -9.34 -0.61 -1.53
C GLY A 18 -7.94 -0.02 -1.39
N VAL A 19 -7.76 1.12 -0.70
CA VAL A 19 -6.46 1.78 -0.55
C VAL A 19 -5.78 1.31 0.73
N ILE A 20 -4.52 0.87 0.59
CA ILE A 20 -3.66 0.43 1.69
C ILE A 20 -2.48 1.39 1.80
N HIS A 21 -2.12 1.72 3.02
CA HIS A 21 -0.86 2.36 3.35
C HIS A 21 0.21 1.31 3.58
N ILE A 22 1.34 1.50 2.91
CA ILE A 22 2.56 0.73 3.11
C ILE A 22 3.49 1.63 3.91
N GLU A 23 4.01 1.13 5.02
CA GLU A 23 4.93 1.90 5.86
C GLU A 23 6.19 1.10 6.16
N PHE A 24 7.32 1.79 6.10
CA PHE A 24 8.64 1.23 6.33
C PHE A 24 9.18 1.78 7.65
N TRP A 25 9.33 0.89 8.63
CA TRP A 25 9.76 1.22 9.98
C TRP A 25 11.13 0.61 10.25
N VAL A 26 12.06 1.43 10.73
CA VAL A 26 13.35 0.96 11.25
C VAL A 26 13.34 1.27 12.74
N GLU A 27 13.43 0.23 13.56
CA GLU A 27 13.16 0.30 15.01
C GLU A 27 11.75 0.86 15.26
N GLU A 28 11.64 1.97 15.99
CA GLU A 28 10.39 2.66 16.32
C GLU A 28 10.13 3.88 15.43
N ASN A 29 10.95 4.09 14.39
CA ASN A 29 10.88 5.27 13.54
C ASN A 29 10.37 4.93 12.14
N ARG A 30 9.27 5.57 11.73
CA ARG A 30 8.79 5.50 10.33
C ARG A 30 9.77 6.24 9.42
N LYS A 31 10.43 5.52 8.52
CA LYS A 31 11.42 6.07 7.59
C LYS A 31 10.82 6.44 6.24
N ALA A 32 9.84 5.69 5.78
CA ALA A 32 9.15 5.95 4.52
C ALA A 32 7.70 5.43 4.57
N SER A 33 6.89 5.91 3.64
CA SER A 33 5.52 5.43 3.44
C SER A 33 5.11 5.57 1.99
N ALA A 34 4.21 4.69 1.55
CA ALA A 34 3.61 4.69 0.24
C ALA A 34 2.14 4.26 0.32
N SER A 35 1.49 4.19 -0.83
CA SER A 35 0.12 3.71 -0.97
C SER A 35 0.05 2.61 -2.02
N ALA A 36 -0.90 1.70 -1.84
CA ALA A 36 -1.24 0.66 -2.79
C ALA A 36 -2.75 0.54 -2.93
N PHE A 37 -3.20 0.04 -4.08
CA PHE A 37 -4.57 -0.39 -4.28
C PHE A 37 -4.67 -1.91 -4.23
N VAL A 38 -5.64 -2.44 -3.48
CA VAL A 38 -5.93 -3.88 -3.43
C VAL A 38 -6.86 -4.23 -4.58
N SER A 39 -6.43 -5.16 -5.42
CA SER A 39 -7.24 -5.72 -6.49
C SER A 39 -6.95 -7.21 -6.64
N ASN A 40 -8.01 -8.03 -6.60
CA ASN A 40 -7.92 -9.49 -6.79
C ASN A 40 -6.82 -10.17 -5.93
N GLY A 41 -6.74 -9.81 -4.64
CA GLY A 41 -5.74 -10.37 -3.72
C GLY A 41 -4.30 -9.91 -3.97
N CYS A 42 -4.10 -8.89 -4.82
CA CYS A 42 -2.81 -8.27 -5.08
C CYS A 42 -2.80 -6.82 -4.58
N LEU A 43 -1.62 -6.34 -4.17
CA LEU A 43 -1.34 -4.93 -3.98
C LEU A 43 -0.73 -4.38 -5.27
N ILE A 44 -1.26 -3.26 -5.75
CA ILE A 44 -0.73 -2.53 -6.89
C ILE A 44 -0.18 -1.21 -6.35
N THR A 45 1.10 -0.95 -6.58
CA THR A 45 1.82 0.25 -6.11
C THR A 45 2.87 0.66 -7.14
N ASP A 46 3.64 1.70 -6.86
CA ASP A 46 4.73 2.14 -7.73
C ASP A 46 5.98 1.27 -7.53
N ASN A 47 6.80 1.08 -8.56
CA ASN A 47 7.99 0.23 -8.51
C ASN A 47 9.07 0.81 -7.58
N ASN A 48 9.14 2.14 -7.46
CA ASN A 48 10.03 2.84 -6.53
C ASN A 48 9.76 2.46 -5.05
N VAL A 49 8.53 2.06 -4.71
CA VAL A 49 8.16 1.63 -3.35
C VAL A 49 8.93 0.39 -2.93
N LEU A 50 9.28 -0.50 -3.86
CA LEU A 50 10.14 -1.64 -3.58
C LEU A 50 11.62 -1.28 -3.65
N LYS A 51 12.02 -0.51 -4.68
CA LYS A 51 13.43 -0.21 -4.97
C LYS A 51 14.07 0.70 -3.93
N ASP A 52 13.32 1.69 -3.46
CA ASP A 52 13.79 2.73 -2.55
C ASP A 52 13.34 2.45 -1.10
N ALA A 53 12.85 1.24 -0.83
CA ALA A 53 12.49 0.81 0.51
C ALA A 53 13.72 0.88 1.44
N PRO A 54 13.65 1.57 2.59
CA PRO A 54 14.77 1.66 3.50
C PRO A 54 15.22 0.28 3.98
N ALA A 55 16.52 0.00 3.94
CA ALA A 55 17.08 -1.26 4.41
C ALA A 55 16.67 -1.57 5.86
N ASP A 56 16.60 -2.86 6.20
CA ASP A 56 16.24 -3.37 7.53
C ASP A 56 14.85 -2.94 8.04
N SER A 57 13.99 -2.46 7.13
CA SER A 57 12.64 -2.06 7.50
C SER A 57 11.77 -3.26 7.87
N ILE A 58 10.94 -3.06 8.88
CA ILE A 58 9.68 -3.78 9.01
C ILE A 58 8.62 -3.06 8.21
N VAL A 59 7.97 -3.80 7.31
CA VAL A 59 6.88 -3.29 6.50
C VAL A 59 5.57 -3.51 7.24
N THR A 60 4.77 -2.45 7.36
CA THR A 60 3.42 -2.50 7.92
C THR A 60 2.40 -2.11 6.86
N LEU A 61 1.36 -2.93 6.70
CA LEU A 61 0.20 -2.64 5.86
C LEU A 61 -0.98 -2.19 6.73
N ALA A 62 -1.58 -1.04 6.42
CA ALA A 62 -2.71 -0.49 7.18
C ALA A 62 -3.77 0.13 6.26
N TYR A 63 -5.06 -0.03 6.58
CA TYR A 63 -6.16 0.63 5.85
C TYR A 63 -6.26 2.14 6.15
N GLN A 64 -5.60 2.61 7.21
CA GLN A 64 -5.71 3.99 7.68
C GLN A 64 -4.31 4.54 7.97
N ALA A 65 -3.89 5.57 7.23
CA ALA A 65 -2.68 6.31 7.54
C ALA A 65 -2.86 7.14 8.81
N ASN A 66 -1.75 7.30 9.54
CA ASN A 66 -1.61 8.29 10.63
C ASN A 66 -2.61 8.12 11.79
N ILE A 67 -3.14 6.92 11.98
CA ILE A 67 -3.83 6.54 13.23
C ILE A 67 -2.81 5.77 14.07
N GLU A 68 -2.47 6.31 15.24
CA GLU A 68 -1.63 5.63 16.21
C GLU A 68 -2.41 4.47 16.88
N SER A 69 -1.69 3.42 17.27
CA SER A 69 -2.22 2.28 18.04
C SER A 69 -2.95 2.75 19.32
N PRO A 70 -4.05 2.12 19.78
CA PRO A 70 -4.57 0.79 19.43
C PRO A 70 -5.68 0.76 18.37
N ASP A 71 -6.16 1.92 17.91
CA ASP A 71 -7.30 1.98 16.96
C ASP A 71 -6.90 1.68 15.51
N ARG A 72 -5.60 1.49 15.29
CA ARG A 72 -5.03 1.24 13.98
C ARG A 72 -5.44 -0.14 13.48
N LYS A 73 -6.18 -0.17 12.37
CA LYS A 73 -6.48 -1.40 11.62
C LYS A 73 -5.26 -1.86 10.84
N GLU A 74 -4.26 -2.36 11.57
CA GLU A 74 -3.10 -3.05 11.01
C GLU A 74 -3.57 -4.36 10.36
N ILE A 75 -3.14 -4.55 9.12
CA ILE A 75 -3.51 -5.73 8.33
C ILE A 75 -2.45 -6.80 8.55
N LYS A 76 -1.18 -6.43 8.35
CA LYS A 76 -0.01 -7.30 8.46
C LYS A 76 1.25 -6.49 8.76
N LYS A 77 2.19 -7.13 9.45
CA LYS A 77 3.54 -6.64 9.73
C LYS A 77 4.54 -7.73 9.38
N PHE A 78 5.54 -7.44 8.56
CA PHE A 78 6.51 -8.44 8.08
C PHE A 78 7.87 -7.80 7.71
N PRO A 79 8.97 -8.58 7.67
CA PRO A 79 10.27 -8.08 7.22
C PRO A 79 10.26 -7.62 5.76
N LEU A 80 11.09 -6.63 5.44
CA LEU A 80 11.27 -6.14 4.06
C LEU A 80 11.56 -7.26 3.05
N GLU A 81 12.32 -8.29 3.44
CA GLU A 81 12.62 -9.43 2.55
C GLU A 81 11.35 -10.14 2.06
N LEU A 82 10.35 -10.32 2.94
CA LEU A 82 9.08 -10.92 2.55
C LEU A 82 8.28 -10.00 1.62
N PHE A 83 8.38 -8.69 1.81
CA PHE A 83 7.77 -7.69 0.93
C PHE A 83 8.36 -7.77 -0.48
N HIS A 84 9.68 -7.90 -0.62
CA HIS A 84 10.32 -8.05 -1.92
C HIS A 84 9.96 -9.39 -2.57
N LYS A 85 9.89 -10.47 -1.78
CA LYS A 85 9.51 -11.80 -2.27
C LYS A 85 8.06 -11.89 -2.78
N SER A 86 7.17 -10.98 -2.37
CA SER A 86 5.79 -10.97 -2.85
C SER A 86 5.63 -10.32 -4.23
N LEU A 87 6.68 -9.72 -4.80
CA LEU A 87 6.64 -9.16 -6.15
C LEU A 87 6.33 -10.26 -7.18
N ARG A 88 5.16 -10.16 -7.81
CA ARG A 88 4.77 -11.03 -8.94
C ARG A 88 5.21 -10.45 -10.28
N TYR A 89 5.07 -9.14 -10.41
CA TYR A 89 5.38 -8.43 -11.65
C TYR A 89 5.80 -6.99 -11.34
N GLY A 90 6.92 -6.56 -11.90
CA GLY A 90 7.35 -5.16 -11.91
C GLY A 90 7.34 -4.63 -13.33
N SER A 91 6.92 -3.38 -13.50
CA SER A 91 6.99 -2.69 -14.78
C SER A 91 8.41 -2.51 -15.28
N ASP A 92 8.56 -2.40 -16.60
CA ASP A 92 9.80 -1.89 -17.20
C ASP A 92 10.05 -0.46 -16.68
N PRO A 93 11.20 -0.18 -16.05
CA PRO A 93 11.54 1.16 -15.55
C PRO A 93 11.47 2.29 -16.58
N GLN A 94 11.50 1.99 -17.88
CA GLN A 94 11.51 2.99 -18.95
C GLN A 94 10.11 3.37 -19.47
N ASN A 95 9.03 2.70 -19.03
CA ASN A 95 7.72 2.84 -19.67
C ASN A 95 6.58 3.15 -18.69
N TYR A 96 6.48 2.37 -17.61
CA TYR A 96 5.47 2.56 -16.56
C TYR A 96 6.12 2.37 -15.20
N ASP A 97 5.59 3.01 -14.16
CA ASP A 97 6.05 2.83 -12.77
C ASP A 97 4.99 2.07 -11.99
N TYR A 98 5.06 0.73 -11.99
CA TYR A 98 4.18 -0.09 -11.17
C TYR A 98 4.82 -1.40 -10.71
N ALA A 99 4.30 -1.91 -9.61
CA ALA A 99 4.59 -3.22 -9.08
C ALA A 99 3.31 -3.89 -8.60
N ILE A 100 3.20 -5.18 -8.87
CA ILE A 100 2.10 -6.04 -8.44
C ILE A 100 2.66 -7.04 -7.43
N LEU A 101 2.20 -6.94 -6.19
CA LEU A 101 2.59 -7.82 -5.10
C LEU A 101 1.45 -8.75 -4.71
N GLU A 102 1.73 -10.02 -4.48
CA GLU A 102 0.75 -10.95 -3.91
C GLU A 102 0.52 -10.63 -2.43
N MET A 103 -0.74 -10.60 -1.99
CA MET A 103 -1.01 -10.48 -0.55
C MET A 103 -0.68 -11.81 0.14
N ILE A 104 0.55 -11.89 0.66
CA ILE A 104 1.00 -12.87 1.67
C ILE A 104 0.10 -12.76 2.88
#